data_AF-A0A969I925-F1
#
_entry.id   AF-A0A969I925-F1
#
_cell.length_a   1.000
_cell.length_b   1.000
_cell.length_c   1.000
_cell.angle_alpha   90.00
_cell.angle_beta   90.00
_cell.angle_gamma   90.00
#
_symmetry.space_group_name_H-M   'P 1'
#
loop_
_entity.id
_entity.type
_entity.pdbx_description
1 polymer ?
#
loop_
_entity_poly.entity_id
_entity_poly.type
_entity_poly.pdbx_seq_one_letter_code
_entity_poly.pdbx_strand_id
1 'polypeptide(L)' 'ANLAPMLEERPSWGEKIQALGEVWPLPVLILGVIGSIYAGIATPTEAGALGAFLAVVIGVAKVRRFLGLR' A
#
# COMPACT_ATOMS: atom_id res chain seq x y z
N ALA A 1 25.62 29.24 10.67
CA ALA A 1 24.48 28.90 11.53
C ALA A 1 23.86 27.60 11.02
N ASN A 2 24.05 26.50 11.75
CA ASN A 2 23.38 25.23 11.47
C ASN A 2 21.90 25.38 11.87
N LEU A 3 21.03 25.55 10.88
CA LEU A 3 19.59 25.80 11.07
C LEU A 3 18.73 24.52 11.07
N ALA A 4 19.33 23.34 10.89
CA ALA A 4 18.61 22.08 10.88
C ALA A 4 18.98 21.25 12.13
N PRO A 5 18.02 20.86 12.99
CA PRO A 5 18.28 19.91 14.05
C PRO A 5 18.74 18.60 13.42
N MET A 6 19.83 18.03 13.94
CA MET A 6 20.22 16.67 13.58
C MET A 6 19.10 15.75 14.07
N LEU A 7 18.49 14.98 13.17
CA LEU A 7 17.55 13.92 13.52
C LEU A 7 18.32 12.86 14.31
N GLU A 8 18.38 13.02 15.63
CA GLU A 8 19.13 12.15 16.54
C GLU A 8 18.39 10.83 16.83
N GLU A 9 17.09 10.77 16.53
CA GLU A 9 16.31 9.54 16.68
C GLU A 9 16.45 8.65 15.46
N ARG A 10 17.40 7.71 15.53
CA ARG A 10 17.44 6.59 14.60
C ARG A 10 16.22 5.70 14.88
N PRO A 11 15.30 5.51 13.92
CA PRO A 11 14.15 4.66 14.13
C PRO A 11 14.63 3.25 14.48
N SER A 12 14.06 2.72 15.54
CA SER A 12 14.20 1.35 15.97
C SER A 12 13.77 0.40 14.84
N TRP A 13 14.24 -0.85 14.89
CA TRP A 13 13.81 -1.86 13.92
C TRP A 13 12.29 -2.09 13.93
N GLY A 14 11.64 -1.91 15.08
CA GLY A 14 10.18 -2.00 15.21
C GLY A 14 9.45 -0.92 14.40
N GLU A 15 9.89 0.34 14.51
CA GLU A 15 9.30 1.46 13.76
C GLU A 15 9.49 1.30 12.25
N LYS A 16 10.63 0.75 11.81
CA LYS A 16 10.86 0.43 10.39
C LYS A 16 9.89 -0.61 9.87
N ILE A 17 9.68 -1.71 10.61
CA ILE A 17 8.73 -2.76 10.21
C ILE A 17 7.31 -2.23 10.20
N GLN A 18 6.95 -1.40 11.19
CA GLN A 18 5.64 -0.76 11.24
C GLN A 18 5.40 0.14 10.02
N ALA A 19 6.39 0.96 9.64
CA ALA A 19 6.32 1.81 8.45
C ALA A 19 6.17 0.99 7.16
N LEU A 20 6.87 -0.14 7.04
CA LEU A 20 6.69 -1.07 5.91
C LEU A 20 5.26 -1.61 5.84
N GLY A 21 4.65 -1.89 6.99
CA GLY A 21 3.25 -2.31 7.10
C GLY A 21 2.25 -1.28 6.56
N GLU A 22 2.60 0.00 6.51
CA GLU A 22 1.71 1.02 5.94
C GLU A 22 1.59 0.94 4.41
N VAL A 23 2.53 0.26 3.74
CA VAL A 23 2.59 0.08 2.29
C VAL A 23 1.94 -1.24 1.85
N TRP A 24 1.20 -1.91 2.73
CA TRP A 24 0.46 -3.14 2.44
C TRP A 24 -0.43 -3.13 1.17
N PRO A 25 -0.98 -1.99 0.69
CA PRO A 25 -1.78 -2.00 -0.53
C PRO A 25 -1.03 -2.43 -1.78
N LEU A 26 0.28 -2.14 -1.83
CA LEU A 26 1.12 -2.44 -2.98
C LEU A 26 1.20 -3.95 -3.26
N PRO A 27 1.62 -4.80 -2.29
CA PRO A 27 1.62 -6.25 -2.52
C PRO A 27 0.22 -6.80 -2.79
N VAL A 28 -0.85 -6.23 -2.20
CA VAL A 28 -2.23 -6.67 -2.51
C VAL A 28 -2.58 -6.42 -3.97
N LEU A 29 -2.25 -5.25 -4.52
CA LEU A 29 -2.50 -4.94 -5.93
C LEU A 29 -1.65 -5.82 -6.85
N ILE A 30 -0.35 -5.95 -6.56
CA ILE A 30 0.57 -6.73 -7.38
C ILE A 30 0.14 -8.21 -7.38
N LEU A 31 -0.01 -8.81 -6.21
CA LEU A 31 -0.36 -10.22 -6.08
C LEU A 31 -1.79 -10.49 -6.55
N GLY A 32 -2.72 -9.55 -6.38
CA GLY A 32 -4.08 -9.67 -6.89
C GLY A 32 -4.11 -9.75 -8.42
N VAL A 33 -3.43 -8.82 -9.10
CA VAL A 33 -3.40 -8.76 -10.57
C VAL A 33 -2.56 -9.90 -11.17
N ILE A 34 -1.33 -10.06 -10.70
CA ILE A 34 -0.42 -11.09 -11.23
C ILE A 34 -0.94 -12.49 -10.87
N GLY A 35 -1.43 -12.66 -9.65
CA GLY A 35 -2.01 -13.92 -9.19
C GLY A 35 -3.26 -14.29 -9.98
N SER A 36 -4.15 -13.34 -10.29
CA SER A 36 -5.34 -13.65 -11.10
C SER A 36 -4.97 -14.08 -12.53
N ILE A 37 -3.91 -13.50 -13.10
CA ILE A 37 -3.42 -13.87 -14.45
C ILE A 37 -2.82 -15.27 -14.42
N TYR A 38 -1.87 -15.55 -13.52
CA TYR A 38 -1.19 -16.85 -13.50
C TYR A 38 -2.06 -17.99 -12.98
N ALA A 39 -3.05 -17.71 -12.14
CA ALA A 39 -4.04 -18.70 -11.73
C ALA A 39 -5.09 -19.01 -12.82
N GLY A 40 -5.07 -18.27 -13.94
CA GLY A 40 -6.07 -18.42 -15.02
C GLY A 40 -7.47 -17.94 -14.63
N ILE A 41 -7.59 -17.12 -13.58
CA ILE A 41 -8.87 -16.57 -13.11
C ILE A 41 -9.31 -15.41 -14.01
N ALA A 42 -8.35 -14.62 -14.51
CA ALA A 42 -8.61 -13.46 -15.35
C ALA A 42 -7.53 -13.32 -16.43
N THR A 43 -7.93 -12.91 -17.62
CA THR A 43 -7.00 -12.48 -18.69
C THR A 43 -6.30 -11.18 -18.33
N PRO A 44 -5.18 -10.80 -19.00
CA PRO A 44 -4.49 -9.55 -18.71
C PRO A 44 -5.38 -8.31 -18.75
N THR A 45 -6.37 -8.28 -19.65
CA THR A 45 -7.33 -7.17 -19.75
C THR A 45 -8.31 -7.14 -18.56
N GLU A 46 -8.86 -8.29 -18.19
CA GLU A 46 -9.76 -8.41 -17.02
C GLU A 46 -9.03 -8.12 -15.71
N ALA A 47 -7.77 -8.56 -15.59
CA ALA A 47 -6.91 -8.27 -14.45
C ALA A 47 -6.62 -6.77 -14.32
N GLY A 48 -6.55 -6.03 -15.44
CA GLY A 48 -6.48 -4.57 -15.43
C GLY A 48 -7.72 -3.91 -14.80
N ALA A 49 -8.92 -4.40 -15.15
CA ALA A 49 -10.17 -3.93 -14.54
C ALA A 49 -10.24 -4.27 -13.04
N LEU A 50 -9.83 -5.49 -12.66
CA LEU A 50 -9.72 -5.91 -11.26
C LEU A 50 -8.74 -5.01 -10.48
N GLY A 51 -7.57 -4.74 -11.05
CA GLY A 51 -6.56 -3.87 -10.46
C GLY A 51 -7.09 -2.45 -10.23
N ALA A 52 -7.81 -1.88 -11.20
CA ALA A 52 -8.45 -0.56 -11.07
C ALA A 52 -9.52 -0.56 -9.96
N PHE A 53 -10.37 -1.59 -9.91
CA PHE A 53 -11.38 -1.74 -8.86
C PHE A 53 -10.74 -1.86 -7.47
N LEU A 54 -9.73 -2.72 -7.31
CA LEU A 54 -8.99 -2.88 -6.06
C LEU A 54 -8.32 -1.57 -5.62
N ALA A 55 -7.74 -0.82 -6.55
CA ALA A 55 -7.10 0.46 -6.26
C ALA A 55 -8.10 1.48 -5.71
N VAL A 56 -9.31 1.55 -6.28
CA VAL A 56 -10.39 2.42 -5.78
C VAL A 56 -10.83 2.00 -4.39
N VAL A 57 -11.08 0.70 -4.16
CA VAL A 57 -11.52 0.17 -2.85
C VAL A 57 -10.47 0.45 -1.77
N ILE A 58 -9.20 0.18 -2.06
CA ILE A 58 -8.07 0.46 -1.18
C ILE A 58 -7.97 1.96 -0.90
N GLY A 59 -8.09 2.80 -1.93
CA GLY A 59 -8.02 4.26 -1.79
C GLY A 59 -9.10 4.77 -0.85
N VAL A 60 -10.35 4.33 -1.02
CA VAL A 60 -11.47 4.67 -0.11
C VAL A 60 -11.18 4.18 1.31
N ALA A 61 -10.67 2.96 1.49
CA ALA A 61 -10.34 2.41 2.80
C ALA A 61 -9.20 3.20 3.50
N LYS A 62 -8.14 3.57 2.76
CA LYS A 62 -7.01 4.38 3.27
C LYS A 62 -7.44 5.81 3.58
N VAL A 63 -8.28 6.43 2.76
CA VAL A 63 -8.80 7.79 2.98
C VAL A 63 -9.66 7.83 4.23
N ARG A 64 -10.54 6.85 4.47
CA ARG A 64 -11.31 6.75 5.73
C ARG A 64 -10.40 6.69 6.96
N ARG A 65 -9.28 5.97 6.86
CA ARG A 65 -8.27 5.88 7.93
C ARG A 65 -7.49 7.19 8.11
N PHE A 66 -7.19 7.90 7.02
CA PHE A 66 -6.46 9.17 7.05
C PHE A 66 -7.31 10.32 7.59
N LEU A 67 -8.58 10.39 7.18
CA LEU A 67 -9.54 11.43 7.63
C LEU A 67 -10.01 11.25 9.07
N GLY A 68 -9.50 10.24 9.80
CA GLY A 68 -9.83 10.05 11.20
C GLY A 68 -11.32 9.79 11.43
N LEU A 69 -12.02 9.13 10.49
CA LEU A 69 -13.36 8.58 10.73
C LEU A 69 -13.23 7.39 11.69
N ARG A 70 -13.00 7.74 12.95
CA ARG A 70 -13.15 6.96 14.17
C ARG A 70 -14.02 7.78 15.12
#